data_AF-A0A8T5XLY8-F1
#
_entry.id   AF-A0A8T5XLY8-F1
#
_cell.length_a   1.000
_cell.length_b   1.000
_cell.length_c   1.000
_cell.angle_alpha   90.00
_cell.angle_beta   90.00
_cell.angle_gamma   90.00
#
_symmetry.space_group_name_H-M   'P 1'
#
loop_
_entity.id
_entity.type
_entity.pdbx_description
1 polymer ?
#
loop_
_entity_poly.entity_id
_entity_poly.type
_entity_poly.pdbx_seq_one_letter_code
_entity_poly.pdbx_strand_id
1 'polypeptide(L)'
;MKKKYIIIILISFVLCFTGCSKSSTNIENYLNSGSLIDLNAKDIMPNLNDLPKYQNITYKYTHKSIFIFESDSVALIVNYDDKTFKKEKEKLAKKYIFLDQKYDLSAYESEVIPEYEFTINSYNFNVVVGKGKDNTQFPKSFGMIGISEEKKSIAYLYFYDMDLDFIGEKNDRYPMANFVRKYFQYDF
;
A
#
# COMPACT_ATOMS: atom_id res chain seq x y z
N MET A 1 47.40 -7.05 -8.23
CA MET A 1 46.27 -8.02 -8.14
C MET A 1 45.26 -7.63 -7.05
N LYS A 2 45.66 -7.38 -5.79
CA LYS A 2 44.75 -7.01 -4.68
C LYS A 2 43.78 -5.85 -4.97
N LYS A 3 44.21 -4.78 -5.65
CA LYS A 3 43.35 -3.63 -6.01
C LYS A 3 42.20 -3.98 -6.97
N LYS A 4 42.38 -4.96 -7.88
CA LYS A 4 41.33 -5.39 -8.82
C LYS A 4 40.22 -6.18 -8.11
N TYR A 5 40.57 -7.02 -7.13
CA TYR A 5 39.60 -7.76 -6.33
C TYR A 5 38.79 -6.85 -5.41
N ILE A 6 39.40 -5.79 -4.85
CA ILE A 6 38.68 -4.79 -4.05
C ILE A 6 37.62 -4.08 -4.88
N ILE A 7 37.93 -3.70 -6.12
CA ILE A 7 36.96 -3.05 -7.03
C ILE A 7 35.81 -3.99 -7.38
N ILE A 8 36.10 -5.27 -7.66
CA ILE A 8 35.07 -6.27 -7.95
C ILE A 8 34.16 -6.49 -6.72
N ILE A 9 34.74 -6.60 -5.52
CA ILE A 9 33.98 -6.71 -4.28
C ILE A 9 33.10 -5.47 -4.07
N LEU A 10 33.62 -4.26 -4.32
CA LEU A 10 32.86 -3.02 -4.20
C LEU A 10 31.69 -2.97 -5.19
N ILE A 11 31.90 -3.38 -6.44
CA ILE A 11 30.84 -3.43 -7.46
C ILE A 11 29.79 -4.48 -7.10
N SER A 12 30.21 -5.67 -6.68
CA SER A 12 29.29 -6.72 -6.21
C SER A 12 28.50 -6.25 -4.98
N PHE A 13 29.13 -5.54 -4.05
CA PHE A 13 28.48 -4.97 -2.88
C PHE A 13 27.45 -3.91 -3.30
N VAL A 14 27.80 -2.98 -4.20
CA VAL A 14 26.88 -1.96 -4.76
C VAL A 14 25.68 -2.59 -5.46
N LEU A 15 25.89 -3.68 -6.21
CA LEU A 15 24.80 -4.43 -6.88
C LEU A 15 23.89 -5.16 -5.88
N CYS A 16 24.39 -5.55 -4.70
CA CYS A 16 23.53 -6.09 -3.64
C CYS A 16 22.59 -5.03 -3.03
N PHE A 17 22.92 -3.73 -3.14
CA PHE A 17 22.03 -2.65 -2.67
C PHE A 17 20.93 -2.27 -3.66
N THR A 18 20.97 -2.75 -4.92
CA THR A 18 19.87 -2.52 -5.85
C THR A 18 18.74 -3.50 -5.53
N GLY A 19 17.72 -3.04 -4.81
CA GLY A 19 16.55 -3.84 -4.46
C GLY A 19 15.86 -4.42 -5.69
N CYS A 20 15.38 -5.66 -5.58
CA CYS A 20 14.60 -6.30 -6.63
C CYS A 20 13.11 -6.00 -6.40
N SER A 21 12.37 -5.78 -7.48
CA SER A 21 10.92 -5.57 -7.44
C SER A 21 10.28 -6.54 -8.43
N LYS A 22 9.26 -7.27 -7.97
CA LYS A 22 8.42 -8.11 -8.82
C LYS A 22 6.99 -7.60 -8.70
N SER A 23 6.26 -7.55 -9.81
CA SER A 23 4.86 -7.16 -9.78
C SER A 23 4.01 -8.10 -10.63
N SER A 24 2.77 -8.32 -10.21
CA SER A 24 1.78 -9.08 -10.97
C SER A 24 0.51 -8.25 -11.12
N THR A 25 -0.12 -8.34 -12.29
CA THR A 25 -1.43 -7.74 -12.58
C THR A 25 -2.49 -8.79 -12.92
N ASN A 26 -2.18 -10.09 -12.76
CA ASN A 26 -3.16 -11.15 -12.99
C ASN A 26 -4.18 -11.16 -11.86
N ILE A 27 -5.42 -10.75 -12.15
CA ILE A 27 -6.52 -10.68 -11.19
C ILE A 27 -6.85 -12.04 -10.55
N GLU A 28 -6.54 -13.17 -11.19
CA GLU A 28 -6.71 -14.51 -10.61
C GLU A 28 -5.86 -14.73 -9.35
N ASN A 29 -4.75 -13.98 -9.22
CA ASN A 29 -3.87 -14.03 -8.06
C ASN A 29 -4.32 -13.07 -6.93
N TYR A 30 -5.40 -12.31 -7.12
CA TYR A 30 -5.87 -11.36 -6.12
C TYR A 30 -6.25 -12.09 -4.81
N LEU A 31 -5.52 -11.79 -3.73
CA LEU A 31 -5.66 -12.42 -2.41
C LEU A 31 -5.57 -13.96 -2.44
N ASN A 32 -4.90 -14.49 -3.47
CA ASN A 32 -4.76 -15.92 -3.75
C ASN A 32 -3.39 -16.24 -4.39
N SER A 33 -2.39 -15.41 -4.11
CA SER A 33 -1.01 -15.59 -4.57
C SER A 33 -0.24 -16.66 -3.76
N GLY A 34 -0.73 -17.03 -2.57
CA GLY A 34 -0.03 -17.89 -1.62
C GLY A 34 0.96 -17.14 -0.72
N SER A 35 1.00 -15.82 -0.79
CA SER A 35 1.88 -14.97 0.03
C SER A 35 1.20 -14.55 1.34
N LEU A 36 2.00 -14.15 2.34
CA LEU A 36 1.49 -13.78 3.67
C LEU A 36 0.55 -12.56 3.62
N ILE A 37 0.75 -11.65 2.66
CA ILE A 37 -0.13 -10.50 2.45
C ILE A 37 -1.57 -10.92 2.11
N ASP A 38 -1.80 -12.09 1.49
CA ASP A 38 -3.16 -12.55 1.16
C ASP A 38 -4.01 -12.77 2.41
N LEU A 39 -3.39 -13.25 3.51
CA LEU A 39 -4.09 -13.47 4.77
C LEU A 39 -4.43 -12.14 5.44
N ASN A 40 -3.48 -11.22 5.44
CA ASN A 40 -3.59 -9.94 6.13
C ASN A 40 -4.53 -8.96 5.40
N ALA A 41 -4.51 -8.99 4.06
CA ALA A 41 -5.28 -8.07 3.25
C ALA A 41 -6.79 -8.40 3.20
N LYS A 42 -7.19 -9.66 3.45
CA LYS A 42 -8.60 -10.10 3.35
C LYS A 42 -9.59 -9.36 4.25
N ASP A 43 -9.13 -8.85 5.39
CA ASP A 43 -10.00 -8.11 6.32
C ASP A 43 -10.34 -6.70 5.81
N ILE A 44 -9.46 -6.13 4.99
CA ILE A 44 -9.62 -4.77 4.45
C ILE A 44 -10.11 -4.82 3.01
N MET A 45 -9.48 -5.63 2.18
CA MET A 45 -9.72 -5.72 0.75
C MET A 45 -11.07 -6.40 0.45
N PRO A 46 -11.84 -5.95 -0.56
CA PRO A 46 -13.14 -6.54 -0.88
C PRO A 46 -12.97 -7.92 -1.53
N ASN A 47 -13.90 -8.85 -1.30
CA ASN A 47 -13.99 -10.04 -2.13
C ASN A 47 -14.51 -9.66 -3.53
N LEU A 48 -13.89 -10.15 -4.59
CA LEU A 48 -14.32 -9.85 -5.96
C LEU A 48 -15.76 -10.27 -6.25
N ASN A 49 -16.23 -11.35 -5.61
CA ASN A 49 -17.61 -11.84 -5.77
C ASN A 49 -18.65 -10.96 -5.08
N ASP A 50 -18.24 -10.14 -4.10
CA ASP A 50 -19.11 -9.23 -3.37
C ASP A 50 -19.18 -7.84 -4.02
N LEU A 51 -18.34 -7.58 -5.02
CA LEU A 51 -18.36 -6.32 -5.76
C LEU A 51 -19.65 -6.24 -6.61
N PRO A 52 -20.32 -5.07 -6.64
CA PRO A 52 -21.42 -4.87 -7.56
C PRO A 52 -20.90 -4.81 -9.00
N LYS A 53 -21.80 -4.61 -9.96
CA LYS A 53 -21.41 -4.38 -11.34
C LYS A 53 -20.44 -3.19 -11.44
N TYR A 54 -19.26 -3.45 -11.98
CA TYR A 54 -18.23 -2.46 -12.27
C TYR A 54 -18.00 -2.33 -13.78
N GLN A 55 -17.43 -1.20 -14.20
CA GLN A 55 -17.04 -0.95 -15.58
C GLN A 55 -15.66 -1.52 -15.87
N ASN A 56 -14.73 -1.33 -14.93
CA ASN A 56 -13.36 -1.81 -15.03
C ASN A 56 -12.83 -2.16 -13.64
N ILE A 57 -11.90 -3.10 -13.61
CA ILE A 57 -11.17 -3.47 -12.41
C ILE A 57 -9.70 -3.63 -12.76
N THR A 58 -8.82 -3.09 -11.93
CA THR A 58 -7.38 -3.22 -12.09
C THR A 58 -6.78 -3.71 -10.79
N TYR A 59 -5.95 -4.74 -10.90
CA TYR A 59 -5.21 -5.30 -9.78
C TYR A 59 -3.72 -5.14 -10.02
N LYS A 60 -3.00 -4.83 -8.95
CA LYS A 60 -1.54 -4.85 -8.92
C LYS A 60 -1.05 -5.36 -7.58
N TYR A 61 -0.29 -6.44 -7.62
CA TYR A 61 0.56 -6.86 -6.53
C TYR A 61 1.99 -6.43 -6.82
N THR A 62 2.68 -5.93 -5.79
CA THR A 62 4.10 -5.58 -5.87
C THR A 62 4.83 -6.14 -4.65
N HIS A 63 5.83 -6.97 -4.92
CA HIS A 63 6.81 -7.44 -3.95
C HIS A 63 8.11 -6.68 -4.17
N LYS A 64 8.70 -6.19 -3.08
CA LYS A 64 10.03 -5.58 -3.09
C LYS A 64 10.90 -6.24 -2.04
N SER A 65 12.14 -6.54 -2.42
CA SER A 65 13.15 -7.03 -1.50
C SER A 65 14.44 -6.20 -1.60
N ILE A 66 14.98 -5.84 -0.44
CA ILE A 66 16.28 -5.19 -0.28
C ILE A 66 17.03 -5.99 0.78
N PHE A 67 18.06 -6.74 0.38
CA PHE A 67 18.74 -7.73 1.22
C PHE A 67 17.75 -8.74 1.83
N ILE A 68 17.56 -8.68 3.17
CA ILE A 68 16.68 -9.56 3.94
C ILE A 68 15.32 -8.91 4.24
N PHE A 69 15.14 -7.64 3.88
CA PHE A 69 13.91 -6.90 4.10
C PHE A 69 12.97 -7.11 2.92
N GLU A 70 11.74 -7.52 3.21
CA GLU A 70 10.71 -7.81 2.23
C GLU A 70 9.46 -6.99 2.52
N SER A 71 8.88 -6.43 1.46
CA SER A 71 7.63 -5.68 1.53
C SER A 71 6.71 -6.10 0.40
N ASP A 72 5.45 -6.32 0.74
CA ASP A 72 4.38 -6.66 -0.17
C ASP A 72 3.33 -5.55 -0.19
N SER A 73 2.73 -5.34 -1.35
CA SER A 73 1.60 -4.42 -1.50
C SER A 73 0.61 -4.94 -2.52
N VAL A 74 -0.67 -4.65 -2.26
CA VAL A 74 -1.79 -5.00 -3.12
C VAL A 74 -2.62 -3.75 -3.37
N ALA A 75 -2.84 -3.44 -4.65
CA ALA A 75 -3.78 -2.42 -5.11
C ALA A 75 -4.91 -3.10 -5.91
N LEU A 76 -6.15 -2.77 -5.55
CA LEU A 76 -7.34 -3.07 -6.35
C LEU A 76 -8.09 -1.78 -6.63
N ILE A 77 -8.20 -1.40 -7.89
CA ILE A 77 -8.90 -0.19 -8.33
C ILE A 77 -10.14 -0.64 -9.08
N VAL A 78 -11.30 -0.18 -8.63
CA VAL A 78 -12.59 -0.53 -9.25
C VAL A 78 -13.27 0.74 -9.73
N ASN A 79 -13.58 0.79 -11.02
CA ASN A 79 -14.34 1.87 -11.66
C ASN A 79 -15.81 1.47 -11.80
N TYR A 80 -16.71 2.38 -11.48
CA TYR A 80 -18.14 2.15 -11.51
C TYR A 80 -18.85 3.19 -12.39
N ASP A 81 -20.10 2.89 -12.75
CA ASP A 81 -21.02 3.94 -13.19
C ASP A 81 -21.38 4.88 -12.02
N ASP A 82 -21.87 6.08 -12.32
CA ASP A 82 -22.18 7.11 -11.31
C ASP A 82 -23.10 6.64 -10.18
N LYS A 83 -24.14 5.86 -10.53
CA LYS A 83 -25.15 5.41 -9.57
C LYS A 83 -24.57 4.36 -8.63
N THR A 84 -23.78 3.44 -9.16
CA THR A 84 -23.11 2.40 -8.38
C THR A 84 -21.99 3.00 -7.53
N PHE A 85 -21.19 3.90 -8.10
CA PHE A 85 -20.12 4.62 -7.39
C PHE A 85 -20.66 5.32 -6.14
N LYS A 86 -21.74 6.09 -6.26
CA LYS A 86 -22.33 6.80 -5.12
C LYS A 86 -22.73 5.84 -3.99
N LYS A 87 -23.34 4.70 -4.32
CA LYS A 87 -23.74 3.67 -3.35
C LYS A 87 -22.54 3.01 -2.68
N GLU A 88 -21.52 2.63 -3.44
CA GLU A 88 -20.32 2.01 -2.87
C GLU A 88 -19.57 2.98 -1.98
N LYS A 89 -19.44 4.26 -2.38
CA LYS A 89 -18.88 5.32 -1.55
C LYS A 89 -19.59 5.45 -0.21
N GLU A 90 -20.92 5.45 -0.19
CA GLU A 90 -21.72 5.50 1.05
C GLU A 90 -21.51 4.27 1.94
N LYS A 91 -21.26 3.09 1.36
CA LYS A 91 -20.93 1.86 2.11
C LYS A 91 -19.56 1.95 2.79
N LEU A 92 -18.58 2.60 2.18
CA LEU A 92 -17.23 2.71 2.75
C LEU A 92 -17.26 3.33 4.15
N ALA A 93 -18.01 4.43 4.33
CA ALA A 93 -18.15 5.11 5.61
C ALA A 93 -18.80 4.25 6.72
N LYS A 94 -19.56 3.21 6.33
CA LYS A 94 -20.15 2.25 7.28
C LYS A 94 -19.23 1.06 7.53
N LYS A 95 -18.46 0.66 6.52
CA LYS A 95 -17.60 -0.53 6.56
C LYS A 95 -16.30 -0.25 7.29
N TYR A 96 -15.66 0.88 7.04
CA TYR A 96 -14.33 1.20 7.56
C TYR A 96 -14.39 2.29 8.63
N ILE A 97 -13.46 2.19 9.58
CA ILE A 97 -13.11 3.27 10.50
C ILE A 97 -11.79 3.81 9.96
N PHE A 98 -11.67 5.12 9.80
CA PHE A 98 -10.45 5.77 9.29
C PHE A 98 -9.71 6.45 10.43
N LEU A 99 -8.37 6.48 10.33
CA LEU A 99 -7.58 7.27 11.25
C LEU A 99 -8.05 8.72 11.14
N ASP A 100 -8.24 9.38 12.27
CA ASP A 100 -8.73 10.75 12.38
C ASP A 100 -7.66 11.69 12.95
N GLN A 101 -6.53 11.12 13.34
CA GLN A 101 -5.38 11.83 13.85
C GLN A 101 -4.09 11.20 13.38
N LYS A 102 -3.08 12.04 13.38
CA LYS A 102 -1.68 11.74 13.20
C LYS A 102 -1.22 10.74 14.28
N TYR A 103 -0.56 9.64 13.88
CA TYR A 103 -0.09 8.62 14.82
C TYR A 103 1.07 9.18 15.65
N ASP A 104 0.90 9.27 16.98
CA ASP A 104 1.90 9.87 17.87
C ASP A 104 3.08 8.91 18.09
N LEU A 105 4.15 9.11 17.32
CA LEU A 105 5.44 8.43 17.49
C LEU A 105 6.43 9.25 18.33
N SER A 106 5.97 10.23 19.12
CA SER A 106 6.84 11.15 19.89
C SER A 106 7.80 10.47 20.88
N ALA A 107 7.60 9.18 21.18
CA ALA A 107 8.57 8.37 21.94
C ALA A 107 9.88 8.08 21.17
N TYR A 108 9.90 8.25 19.84
CA TYR A 108 11.04 7.99 18.96
C TYR A 108 11.43 9.28 18.23
N GLU A 109 12.50 9.94 18.68
CA GLU A 109 12.91 11.31 18.29
C GLU A 109 13.18 11.52 16.78
N SER A 110 13.23 10.46 15.97
CA SER A 110 13.54 10.48 14.53
C SER A 110 12.40 10.06 13.61
N GLU A 111 11.23 9.68 14.13
CA GLU A 111 10.18 9.03 13.34
C GLU A 111 9.08 10.01 12.92
N VAL A 112 8.65 9.90 11.65
CA VAL A 112 7.65 10.79 11.06
C VAL A 112 6.27 10.37 11.48
N ILE A 113 5.44 11.36 11.76
CA ILE A 113 4.01 11.16 11.91
C ILE A 113 3.34 11.23 10.53
N PRO A 114 3.02 10.09 9.88
CA PRO A 114 2.50 10.13 8.52
C PRO A 114 1.12 10.78 8.47
N GLU A 115 0.83 11.42 7.34
CA GLU A 115 -0.51 11.90 7.00
C GLU A 115 -1.46 10.70 6.94
N TYR A 116 -2.55 10.73 7.69
CA TYR A 116 -3.58 9.68 7.64
C TYR A 116 -4.61 9.93 6.52
N GLU A 117 -4.62 11.17 6.00
CA GLU A 117 -5.39 11.65 4.85
C GLU A 117 -4.44 12.35 3.89
N PHE A 118 -4.42 11.91 2.62
CA PHE A 118 -3.52 12.46 1.60
C PHE A 118 -4.10 12.29 0.19
N THR A 119 -3.54 13.03 -0.78
CA THR A 119 -4.01 13.00 -2.17
C THR A 119 -2.89 12.52 -3.10
N ILE A 120 -3.24 11.68 -4.06
CA ILE A 120 -2.40 11.36 -5.22
C ILE A 120 -3.26 11.56 -6.46
N ASN A 121 -2.90 12.55 -7.28
CA ASN A 121 -3.64 12.91 -8.49
C ASN A 121 -5.13 13.15 -8.18
N SER A 122 -6.04 12.38 -8.77
CA SER A 122 -7.49 12.53 -8.59
C SER A 122 -8.07 11.71 -7.43
N TYR A 123 -7.22 11.03 -6.64
CA TYR A 123 -7.65 10.18 -5.52
C TYR A 123 -7.34 10.82 -4.17
N ASN A 124 -8.35 10.88 -3.31
CA ASN A 124 -8.21 11.21 -1.89
C ASN A 124 -8.18 9.90 -1.09
N PHE A 125 -7.07 9.65 -0.41
CA PHE A 125 -6.80 8.46 0.38
C PHE A 125 -6.99 8.70 1.87
N ASN A 126 -7.54 7.70 2.55
CA ASN A 126 -7.65 7.62 4.00
C ASN A 126 -7.07 6.30 4.49
N VAL A 127 -6.29 6.33 5.57
CA VAL A 127 -5.76 5.14 6.23
C VAL A 127 -6.84 4.51 7.11
N VAL A 128 -7.00 3.18 7.03
CA VAL A 128 -8.00 2.44 7.80
C VAL A 128 -7.47 2.12 9.20
N VAL A 129 -8.26 2.41 10.24
CA VAL A 129 -8.02 1.93 11.61
C VAL A 129 -8.38 0.46 11.67
N GLY A 130 -7.42 -0.36 12.06
CA GLY A 130 -7.69 -1.73 12.44
C GLY A 130 -8.83 -1.85 13.43
N LYS A 131 -9.76 -2.78 13.22
CA LYS A 131 -10.83 -3.12 14.16
C LYS A 131 -10.38 -4.07 15.29
N GLY A 132 -9.09 -4.20 15.55
CA GLY A 132 -8.51 -4.96 16.68
C GLY A 132 -8.67 -6.48 16.60
N LYS A 133 -9.43 -6.99 15.62
CA LYS A 133 -9.54 -8.40 15.23
C LYS A 133 -8.91 -8.68 13.86
N ASP A 134 -8.54 -7.64 13.14
CA ASP A 134 -7.85 -7.69 11.85
C ASP A 134 -6.34 -7.65 12.04
N ASN A 135 -5.61 -8.20 11.06
CA ASN A 135 -4.14 -8.27 11.10
C ASN A 135 -3.44 -6.95 10.77
N THR A 136 -4.08 -5.82 11.08
CA THR A 136 -3.52 -4.49 10.85
C THR A 136 -2.69 -4.04 12.06
N GLN A 137 -1.43 -3.73 11.80
CA GLN A 137 -0.48 -3.17 12.76
C GLN A 137 0.23 -2.02 12.04
N PHE A 138 -0.27 -0.81 12.18
CA PHE A 138 0.35 0.35 11.54
C PHE A 138 1.75 0.63 12.15
N PRO A 139 2.81 0.90 11.35
CA PRO A 139 2.84 0.99 9.89
C PRO A 139 3.18 -0.33 9.17
N LYS A 140 3.45 -1.42 9.89
CA LYS A 140 3.88 -2.72 9.35
C LYS A 140 2.85 -3.40 8.45
N SER A 141 1.57 -3.25 8.76
CA SER A 141 0.48 -3.95 8.09
C SER A 141 -0.77 -3.10 8.13
N PHE A 142 -1.21 -2.53 7.02
CA PHE A 142 -2.35 -1.60 7.04
C PHE A 142 -3.03 -1.41 5.68
N GLY A 143 -4.29 -0.96 5.76
CA GLY A 143 -5.14 -0.67 4.63
C GLY A 143 -5.27 0.84 4.35
N MET A 144 -5.48 1.19 3.08
CA MET A 144 -5.90 2.53 2.68
C MET A 144 -7.03 2.46 1.66
N ILE A 145 -7.96 3.41 1.74
CA ILE A 145 -9.05 3.55 0.77
C ILE A 145 -8.93 4.88 0.06
N GLY A 146 -8.78 4.85 -1.25
CA GLY A 146 -8.77 6.00 -2.15
C GLY A 146 -10.09 6.17 -2.86
N ILE A 147 -10.60 7.39 -2.95
CA ILE A 147 -11.82 7.71 -3.70
C ILE A 147 -11.47 8.75 -4.76
N SER A 148 -11.82 8.47 -6.02
CA SER A 148 -11.76 9.46 -7.10
C SER A 148 -13.16 9.78 -7.62
N GLU A 149 -13.60 11.01 -7.34
CA GLU A 149 -14.85 11.55 -7.90
C GLU A 149 -14.78 11.73 -9.41
N GLU A 150 -13.60 12.10 -9.92
CA GLU A 150 -13.36 12.31 -11.35
C GLU A 150 -13.45 10.98 -12.13
N LYS A 151 -12.78 9.93 -11.63
CA LYS A 151 -12.70 8.62 -12.29
C LYS A 151 -13.83 7.66 -11.90
N LYS A 152 -14.73 8.09 -11.00
CA LYS A 152 -15.81 7.28 -10.40
C LYS A 152 -15.30 5.92 -9.91
N SER A 153 -14.20 5.98 -9.17
CA SER A 153 -13.45 4.80 -8.76
C SER A 153 -13.10 4.79 -7.29
N ILE A 154 -12.96 3.58 -6.78
CA ILE A 154 -12.50 3.31 -5.43
C ILE A 154 -11.23 2.45 -5.54
N ALA A 155 -10.15 2.93 -4.93
CA ALA A 155 -8.89 2.22 -4.79
C ALA A 155 -8.81 1.60 -3.39
N TYR A 156 -8.62 0.30 -3.33
CA TYR A 156 -8.38 -0.48 -2.13
C TYR A 156 -6.91 -0.85 -2.12
N LEU A 157 -6.17 -0.34 -1.15
CA LEU A 157 -4.75 -0.61 -0.98
C LEU A 157 -4.49 -1.37 0.32
N TYR A 158 -3.56 -2.32 0.26
CA TYR A 158 -3.03 -2.99 1.45
C TYR A 158 -1.51 -3.09 1.36
N PHE A 159 -0.83 -2.86 2.48
CA PHE A 159 0.62 -2.94 2.59
C PHE A 159 1.01 -3.90 3.73
N TYR A 160 2.10 -4.64 3.53
CA TYR A 160 2.68 -5.53 4.53
C TYR A 160 4.22 -5.53 4.46
N ASP A 161 4.86 -5.22 5.58
CA ASP A 161 6.30 -5.33 5.83
C ASP A 161 6.51 -5.41 7.35
N MET A 162 7.00 -6.54 7.85
CA MET A 162 7.15 -6.77 9.29
C MET A 162 8.30 -5.96 9.93
N ASP A 163 9.22 -5.47 9.11
CA ASP A 163 10.40 -4.72 9.53
C ASP A 163 10.22 -3.20 9.37
N LEU A 164 9.06 -2.75 8.87
CA LEU A 164 8.79 -1.32 8.69
C LEU A 164 8.45 -0.64 10.02
N ASP A 165 9.36 0.20 10.52
CA ASP A 165 9.13 0.91 11.79
C ASP A 165 8.50 2.31 11.58
N PHE A 166 8.77 2.99 10.46
CA PHE A 166 8.24 4.33 10.18
C PHE A 166 8.01 4.58 8.68
N ILE A 167 7.18 5.58 8.36
CA ILE A 167 6.90 6.00 6.98
C ILE A 167 7.38 7.43 6.73
N GLY A 168 8.40 7.56 5.88
CA GLY A 168 8.99 8.85 5.49
C GLY A 168 10.14 9.28 6.39
N GLU A 169 10.71 10.46 6.11
CA GLU A 169 11.78 11.08 6.89
C GLU A 169 11.34 12.44 7.45
N LYS A 170 12.00 12.93 8.51
CA LYS A 170 11.62 14.16 9.25
C LYS A 170 11.30 15.38 8.37
N ASN A 171 11.91 15.48 7.19
CA ASN A 171 11.73 16.60 6.26
C ASN A 171 10.98 16.21 4.97
N ASP A 172 10.38 15.02 4.92
CA ASP A 172 9.59 14.60 3.77
C ASP A 172 8.28 15.40 3.71
N ARG A 173 8.04 16.05 2.57
CA ARG A 173 6.90 16.94 2.37
C ARG A 173 5.58 16.17 2.19
N TYR A 174 5.64 14.93 1.68
CA TYR A 174 4.48 14.09 1.37
C TYR A 174 4.77 12.60 1.64
N PRO A 175 5.05 12.22 2.90
CA PRO A 175 5.57 10.89 3.24
C PRO A 175 4.67 9.76 2.77
N MET A 176 3.35 9.87 2.95
CA MET A 176 2.42 8.82 2.50
C MET A 176 2.27 8.75 0.99
N ALA A 177 2.19 9.89 0.29
CA ALA A 177 2.09 9.87 -1.17
C ALA A 177 3.36 9.27 -1.80
N ASN A 178 4.53 9.61 -1.26
CA ASN A 178 5.81 9.04 -1.70
C ASN A 178 5.91 7.55 -1.37
N PHE A 179 5.44 7.14 -0.19
CA PHE A 179 5.33 5.74 0.19
C PHE A 179 4.46 4.94 -0.79
N VAL A 180 3.26 5.42 -1.09
CA VAL A 180 2.34 4.73 -2.00
C VAL A 180 2.96 4.59 -3.39
N ARG A 181 3.56 5.66 -3.94
CA ARG A 181 4.27 5.60 -5.23
C ARG A 181 5.42 4.59 -5.20
N LYS A 182 6.19 4.56 -4.11
CA LYS A 182 7.33 3.66 -3.94
C LYS A 182 6.88 2.21 -3.91
N TYR A 183 5.89 1.84 -3.10
CA TYR A 183 5.59 0.43 -2.83
C TYR A 183 4.54 -0.17 -3.78
N PHE A 184 3.49 0.56 -4.14
CA PHE A 184 2.38 0.01 -4.94
C PHE A 184 2.67 0.06 -6.45
N GLN A 185 3.54 0.96 -6.89
CA GLN A 185 3.94 1.13 -8.30
C GLN A 185 2.75 1.24 -9.28
N TYR A 186 1.65 1.84 -8.85
CA TYR A 186 0.47 2.07 -9.68
C TYR A 186 0.35 3.57 -10.04
N ASP A 187 -0.12 3.85 -11.25
CA ASP A 187 -0.35 5.22 -11.73
C ASP A 187 -1.80 5.65 -11.41
N PHE A 188 -1.95 6.32 -10.26
CA PHE A 188 -3.23 6.70 -9.68
C PHE A 188 -3.90 7.84 -10.45
#